data_AF-A0A1F8TK68-F1
#
_entry.id   AF-A0A1F8TK68-F1
#
_cell.length_a   1.000
_cell.length_b   1.000
_cell.length_c   1.000
_cell.angle_alpha   90.00
_cell.angle_beta   90.00
_cell.angle_gamma   90.00
#
_symmetry.space_group_name_H-M   'P 1'
#
loop_
_entity.id
_entity.type
_entity.pdbx_description
1 polymer ?
#
loop_
_entity_poly.entity_id
_entity_poly.type
_entity_poly.pdbx_seq_one_letter_code
_entity_poly.pdbx_strand_id
1 'polypeptide(L)'
;MQADEQAEIVRRLRSARGHLGAIICMLEAGEPCEPVLHQLGAVQAALHAAGARLLACQLRHSQGVIRDSPCAEDRVAEIARLLVLYQLLTKYSDYNGR
;
A
#
# COMPACT_ATOMS: atom_id res chain seq x y z
N MET A 1 -13.62 -2.50 8.71
CA MET A 1 -13.38 -1.61 7.56
C MET A 1 -14.72 -1.05 7.12
N GLN A 2 -14.85 0.27 6.95
CA GLN A 2 -16.10 0.86 6.47
C GLN A 2 -16.27 0.58 4.96
N ALA A 3 -17.51 0.44 4.49
CA ALA A 3 -17.81 0.06 3.10
C ALA A 3 -17.21 1.05 2.08
N ASP A 4 -17.24 2.35 2.38
CA ASP A 4 -16.71 3.40 1.50
C ASP A 4 -15.18 3.35 1.39
N GLU A 5 -14.48 3.08 2.49
CA GLU A 5 -13.01 2.92 2.49
C GLU A 5 -12.59 1.68 1.68
N GLN A 6 -13.34 0.58 1.82
CA GLN A 6 -13.10 -0.64 1.05
C GLN A 6 -13.31 -0.39 -0.45
N ALA A 7 -14.42 0.24 -0.83
CA ALA A 7 -14.71 0.58 -2.22
C ALA A 7 -13.64 1.49 -2.82
N GLU A 8 -13.17 2.47 -2.04
CA GLU A 8 -12.11 3.38 -2.44
C GLU A 8 -10.77 2.65 -2.70
N ILE A 9 -10.37 1.73 -1.83
CA ILE A 9 -9.15 0.92 -1.99
C ILE A 9 -9.26 0.02 -3.23
N VAL A 10 -10.39 -0.66 -3.39
CA VAL A 10 -10.66 -1.52 -4.55
C VAL A 10 -10.58 -0.72 -5.86
N ARG A 11 -11.13 0.50 -5.89
CA ARG A 11 -11.06 1.37 -7.07
C ARG A 11 -9.61 1.67 -7.47
N ARG A 12 -8.74 1.95 -6.50
CA ARG A 12 -7.30 2.20 -6.76
C ARG A 12 -6.57 0.98 -7.27
N LEU A 13 -6.81 -0.18 -6.64
CA LEU A 13 -6.21 -1.44 -7.09
C LEU A 13 -6.65 -1.81 -8.51
N ARG A 14 -7.91 -1.56 -8.87
CA ARG A 14 -8.40 -1.74 -10.25
C ARG A 14 -7.71 -0.81 -11.24
N SER A 15 -7.45 0.44 -10.86
CA SER A 15 -6.67 1.38 -11.68
C SER A 15 -5.24 0.91 -11.89
N ALA A 16 -4.56 0.49 -10.82
CA ALA A 16 -3.20 -0.05 -10.90
C ALA A 16 -3.12 -1.29 -11.81
N ARG A 17 -4.13 -2.18 -11.73
CA ARG A 17 -4.25 -3.33 -12.63
C ARG A 17 -4.39 -2.91 -14.11
N GLY A 18 -5.16 -1.86 -14.40
CA GLY A 18 -5.28 -1.32 -15.75
C GLY A 18 -3.95 -0.79 -16.29
N HIS A 19 -3.22 -0.02 -15.48
CA HIS A 19 -1.89 0.49 -15.84
C HIS A 19 -0.87 -0.63 -16.06
N LEU A 20 -0.89 -1.69 -15.23
CA LEU A 20 -0.05 -2.86 -15.45
C LEU A 20 -0.35 -3.54 -16.79
N GLY A 21 -1.62 -3.64 -17.18
CA GLY A 21 -2.00 -4.13 -18.50
C GLY A 21 -1.39 -3.29 -19.63
N ALA A 22 -1.46 -1.96 -19.53
CA ALA A 22 -0.85 -1.07 -20.51
C ALA A 22 0.68 -1.24 -20.59
N ILE A 23 1.36 -1.38 -19.45
CA ILE A 23 2.80 -1.65 -19.41
C ILE A 23 3.17 -2.96 -20.11
N ILE A 24 2.39 -4.02 -19.90
CA ILE A 24 2.58 -5.30 -20.59
C ILE A 24 2.46 -5.10 -22.10
N CYS A 25 1.42 -4.40 -22.57
CA CYS A 25 1.26 -4.11 -23.99
C CYS A 25 2.43 -3.30 -24.58
N MET A 26 2.98 -2.34 -23.82
CA MET A 26 4.18 -1.59 -24.25
C MET A 26 5.38 -2.51 -24.44
N LEU A 27 5.61 -3.44 -23.51
CA LEU A 27 6.70 -4.42 -23.61
C LEU A 27 6.50 -5.38 -24.77
N GLU A 28 5.29 -5.88 -24.97
CA GLU A 28 4.94 -6.77 -26.09
C GLU A 28 5.08 -6.08 -27.45
N ALA A 29 4.83 -4.76 -27.51
CA ALA A 29 5.04 -3.94 -28.70
C ALA A 29 6.51 -3.55 -28.94
N GLY A 30 7.43 -3.89 -28.02
CA GLY A 30 8.85 -3.57 -28.13
C GLY A 30 9.18 -2.11 -27.84
N GLU A 31 8.35 -1.40 -27.06
CA GLU A 31 8.61 -0.02 -26.64
C GLU A 31 9.92 0.09 -25.82
N PRO A 32 10.62 1.26 -25.86
CA PRO A 32 11.84 1.46 -25.10
C PRO A 32 11.65 1.29 -23.58
N CYS A 33 12.68 0.81 -22.88
CA CYS A 33 12.62 0.55 -21.44
C CYS A 33 12.38 1.79 -20.57
N GLU A 34 12.84 2.97 -21.00
CA GLU A 34 12.73 4.22 -20.23
C GLU A 34 11.27 4.65 -19.98
N PRO A 35 10.40 4.82 -21.00
CA PRO A 35 8.99 5.14 -20.76
C PRO A 35 8.27 4.02 -20.00
N VAL A 36 8.61 2.76 -20.23
CA VAL A 36 8.07 1.61 -19.46
C VAL A 36 8.41 1.74 -17.97
N LEU A 37 9.66 2.09 -17.65
CA LEU A 37 10.12 2.26 -16.28
C LEU A 37 9.39 3.40 -15.57
N HIS A 38 9.15 4.52 -16.25
CA HIS A 38 8.33 5.62 -15.72
C HIS A 38 6.90 5.18 -15.39
N GLN A 39 6.26 4.42 -16.28
CA GLN A 39 4.91 3.90 -16.03
C GLN A 39 4.89 2.91 -14.86
N LEU A 40 5.91 2.06 -14.74
CA LEU A 40 6.04 1.13 -13.62
C LEU A 40 6.17 1.89 -12.28
N GLY A 41 6.94 2.97 -12.24
CA GLY A 41 7.02 3.86 -11.06
C GLY A 41 5.67 4.47 -10.68
N ALA A 42 4.85 4.85 -11.66
CA ALA A 42 3.49 5.35 -11.41
C ALA A 42 2.58 4.26 -10.81
N VAL A 43 2.71 3.00 -11.24
CA VAL A 43 2.01 1.86 -10.63
C VAL A 43 2.46 1.65 -9.19
N GLN A 44 3.77 1.66 -8.92
CA GLN A 44 4.31 1.51 -7.56
C GLN A 44 3.76 2.59 -6.63
N ALA A 45 3.73 3.85 -7.08
CA ALA A 45 3.14 4.96 -6.32
C ALA A 45 1.64 4.74 -6.03
N ALA A 46 0.86 4.25 -7.01
CA ALA A 46 -0.55 3.95 -6.81
C ALA A 46 -0.78 2.81 -5.80
N LEU A 47 0.06 1.77 -5.84
CA LEU A 47 0.03 0.67 -4.89
C LEU A 47 0.41 1.13 -3.48
N HIS A 48 1.44 1.97 -3.35
CA HIS A 48 1.84 2.56 -2.07
C HIS A 48 0.69 3.39 -1.46
N ALA A 49 0.01 4.20 -2.27
CA ALA A 49 -1.14 4.99 -1.82
C ALA A 49 -2.36 4.14 -1.40
N ALA A 50 -2.55 2.95 -1.98
CA ALA A 50 -3.54 1.98 -1.54
C ALA A 50 -3.12 1.30 -0.23
N GLY A 51 -1.84 0.92 -0.11
CA GLY A 51 -1.26 0.34 1.10
C GLY A 51 -1.33 1.27 2.31
N ALA A 52 -1.07 2.57 2.14
CA ALA A 52 -1.20 3.57 3.20
C ALA A 52 -2.64 3.65 3.76
N ARG A 53 -3.66 3.53 2.89
CA ARG A 53 -5.07 3.48 3.32
C ARG A 53 -5.40 2.21 4.10
N LEU A 54 -4.87 1.06 3.67
CA LEU A 54 -5.02 -0.21 4.40
C LEU A 54 -4.37 -0.13 5.79
N LEU A 55 -3.17 0.44 5.89
CA LEU A 55 -2.50 0.66 7.17
C LEU A 55 -3.32 1.58 8.08
N ALA A 56 -3.88 2.67 7.55
CA ALA A 56 -4.77 3.56 8.29
C ALA A 56 -6.03 2.84 8.79
N CYS A 57 -6.62 1.96 7.97
CA CYS A 57 -7.73 1.10 8.38
C CYS A 57 -7.33 0.20 9.55
N GLN A 58 -6.14 -0.39 9.49
CA GLN A 58 -5.66 -1.25 10.57
C GLN A 58 -5.36 -0.46 11.85
N LEU A 59 -4.80 0.73 11.76
CA LEU A 59 -4.61 1.63 12.90
C LEU A 59 -5.94 1.92 13.62
N ARG A 60 -7.01 2.21 12.87
CA ARG A 60 -8.36 2.40 13.45
C ARG A 60 -8.89 1.15 14.13
N HIS A 61 -8.58 -0.04 13.62
CA HIS A 61 -8.98 -1.29 14.26
C HIS A 61 -8.18 -1.55 15.55
N SER A 62 -6.89 -1.24 15.53
CA SER A 62 -5.96 -1.37 16.65
C SER A 62 -6.17 -0.33 17.76
N GLN A 63 -6.88 0.78 17.48
CA GLN A 63 -6.95 1.94 18.39
C GLN A 63 -7.48 1.60 19.79
N GLY A 64 -8.45 0.68 19.90
CA GLY A 64 -9.04 0.30 21.19
C GLY A 64 -8.05 -0.48 22.06
N VAL A 65 -7.30 -1.41 21.45
CA VAL A 65 -6.25 -2.16 22.17
C VAL A 65 -5.16 -1.20 22.65
N ILE A 66 -4.72 -0.28 21.79
CA ILE A 66 -3.67 0.68 22.10
C ILE A 66 -4.08 1.64 23.23
N ARG A 67 -5.33 2.11 23.24
CA ARG A 67 -5.79 3.13 24.20
C ARG A 67 -6.31 2.53 25.50
N ASP A 68 -7.05 1.44 25.39
CA ASP A 68 -7.96 1.00 26.46
C ASP A 68 -7.51 -0.31 27.12
N SER A 69 -6.51 -1.03 26.56
CA SER A 69 -6.03 -2.26 27.21
C SER A 69 -5.41 -1.94 28.58
N PRO A 70 -5.84 -2.61 29.66
CA PRO A 70 -5.23 -2.43 30.98
C PRO A 70 -3.81 -3.02 31.06
N CYS A 71 -3.46 -3.95 30.16
CA CYS A 71 -2.15 -4.59 30.11
C CYS A 71 -1.17 -3.80 29.23
N ALA A 72 -0.01 -3.45 29.76
CA ALA A 72 1.03 -2.76 29.00
C ALA A 72 1.61 -3.63 27.88
N GLU A 73 1.74 -4.94 28.11
CA GLU A 73 2.29 -5.88 27.13
C GLU A 73 1.41 -5.96 25.88
N ASP A 74 0.09 -5.96 26.03
CA ASP A 74 -0.86 -5.96 24.91
C ASP A 74 -0.71 -4.69 24.05
N ARG A 75 -0.57 -3.53 24.68
CA ARG A 75 -0.36 -2.26 23.97
C ARG A 75 0.95 -2.29 23.18
N VAL A 76 2.03 -2.77 23.80
CA VAL A 76 3.35 -2.87 23.16
C VAL A 76 3.31 -3.87 22.00
N ALA A 77 2.70 -5.04 22.19
CA ALA A 77 2.53 -6.04 21.14
C ALA A 77 1.73 -5.49 19.95
N GLU A 78 0.66 -4.75 20.22
CA GLU A 78 -0.17 -4.17 19.17
C GLU A 78 0.57 -3.10 18.36
N ILE A 79 1.35 -2.24 19.03
CA ILE A 79 2.23 -1.25 18.39
C ILE A 79 3.32 -1.95 17.59
N ALA A 80 3.96 -2.99 18.12
CA ALA A 80 4.99 -3.75 17.42
C ALA A 80 4.44 -4.38 16.13
N ARG A 81 3.22 -4.94 16.16
CA ARG A 81 2.54 -5.45 14.97
C ARG A 81 2.29 -4.34 13.93
N LEU A 82 1.87 -3.14 14.35
CA LEU A 82 1.71 -2.01 13.42
C LEU A 82 3.03 -1.57 12.79
N LEU A 83 4.13 -1.57 13.57
CA LEU A 83 5.46 -1.27 13.04
C LEU A 83 5.89 -2.26 11.97
N VAL A 84 5.60 -3.55 12.14
CA VAL A 84 5.86 -4.58 11.12
C VAL A 84 5.06 -4.31 9.84
N LEU A 85 3.78 -3.93 9.96
CA LEU A 85 2.95 -3.60 8.80
C LEU A 85 3.43 -2.33 8.08
N TYR A 86 3.88 -1.32 8.82
CA TYR A 86 4.49 -0.13 8.25
C TYR A 86 5.78 -0.47 7.49
N GLN A 87 6.65 -1.30 8.06
CA GLN A 87 7.87 -1.76 7.39
C GLN A 87 7.58 -2.54 6.11
N LEU A 88 6.49 -3.32 6.06
CA LEU A 88 6.05 -3.99 4.84
C LEU A 88 5.70 -2.98 3.74
N LEU A 89 5.03 -1.88 4.11
CA LEU A 89 4.66 -0.82 3.17
C LEU A 89 5.87 -0.03 2.65
N THR A 90 6.89 0.19 3.48
CA THR A 90 8.04 1.04 3.14
C THR A 90 9.21 0.28 2.51
N LYS A 91 9.44 -1.00 2.84
CA LYS A 91 10.54 -1.80 2.26
C LYS A 91 10.53 -1.85 0.73
N TYR A 92 9.36 -1.71 0.11
CA TYR A 92 9.19 -1.66 -1.35
C TYR A 92 9.12 -0.23 -1.92
N SER A 93 9.10 0.79 -1.07
CA SER A 93 9.04 2.20 -1.47
C SER A 93 10.42 2.81 -1.73
N ASP A 94 11.49 2.23 -1.17
CA ASP A 94 12.86 2.73 -1.30
C ASP A 94 13.47 2.53 -2.71
N TYR A 95 12.76 1.87 -3.63
CA TYR A 95 13.14 1.78 -5.05
C TYR A 95 12.78 3.04 -5.86
N ASN A 96 12.11 4.03 -5.25
CA ASN A 96 11.67 5.23 -5.94
C ASN A 96 12.46 6.47 -5.45
N GLY A 97 13.69 6.62 -5.96
CA GLY A 97 14.33 7.93 -6.12
C GLY A 97 15.06 8.55 -4.93
N ARG A 98 16.23 7.99 -4.57
CA ARG A 98 17.43 8.80 -4.34
C ARG A 98 18.56 8.29 -5.22
#